data_AF-A0A6L9W7R7-F1
#
_entry.id   AF-A0A6L9W7R7-F1
#
_cell.length_a   1.000
_cell.length_b   1.000
_cell.length_c   1.000
_cell.angle_alpha   90.00
_cell.angle_beta   90.00
_cell.angle_gamma   90.00
#
_symmetry.space_group_name_H-M   'P 1'
#
loop_
_entity.id
_entity.type
_entity.pdbx_description
1 polymer ?
#
loop_
_entity_poly.entity_id
_entity_poly.type
_entity_poly.pdbx_seq_one_letter_code
_entity_poly.pdbx_strand_id
1 'polypeptide(L)' 'MHVGRCAEAHLGCPCRGDEAIHEERSRELSEARATADLTVECPECGSPTTPLSIVSWGNCRACRTAHSRSTHPLRW' A
#
# COMPACT_ATOMS: atom_id res chain seq x y z
N MET A 1 -25.71 13.89 10.05
CA MET A 1 -24.70 12.85 10.31
C MET A 1 -24.02 12.53 8.99
N HIS A 2 -22.74 12.86 8.84
CA HIS A 2 -21.98 12.51 7.63
C HIS A 2 -21.65 11.03 7.71
N VAL A 3 -22.42 10.17 7.03
CA VAL A 3 -22.08 8.76 6.82
C VAL A 3 -20.66 8.73 6.26
N GLY A 4 -19.77 8.03 6.95
CA GLY A 4 -18.32 8.04 6.73
C GLY A 4 -17.96 7.84 5.26
N ARG A 5 -17.69 8.94 4.55
CA ARG A 5 -16.94 8.86 3.30
C ARG A 5 -15.54 8.43 3.73
N CYS A 6 -15.15 7.22 3.33
CA CYS A 6 -13.78 6.75 3.42
C CYS A 6 -12.82 7.93 3.17
N ALA A 7 -11.92 8.22 4.11
CA ALA A 7 -11.00 9.36 3.98
C ALA A 7 -10.20 9.26 2.67
N GLU A 8 -10.00 8.05 2.16
CA GLU A 8 -9.30 7.70 0.92
C GLU A 8 -10.25 7.53 -0.30
N ALA A 9 -11.55 7.84 -0.18
CA ALA A 9 -12.50 7.76 -1.30
C ALA A 9 -12.07 8.63 -2.49
N HIS A 10 -11.37 9.73 -2.22
CA HIS A 10 -10.78 10.61 -3.25
C HIS A 10 -9.61 9.95 -4.01
N LEU A 11 -9.08 8.82 -3.52
CA LEU A 11 -8.05 8.01 -4.16
C LEU A 11 -8.63 6.77 -4.88
N GLY A 12 -9.96 6.65 -4.98
CA GLY A 12 -10.62 5.51 -5.63
C GLY A 12 -10.66 4.24 -4.79
N CYS A 13 -10.75 4.38 -3.45
CA CYS A 13 -10.90 3.21 -2.55
C CYS A 13 -12.06 2.30 -2.99
N PRO A 14 -11.81 1.01 -3.32
CA PRO A 14 -12.85 0.08 -3.80
C PRO A 14 -13.78 -0.39 -2.68
N CYS A 15 -13.56 0.06 -1.45
CA CYS A 15 -14.25 -0.32 -0.22
C CYS A 15 -15.76 0.00 -0.20
N ARG A 16 -16.27 0.90 -1.06
CA ARG A 16 -17.70 1.30 -1.13
C ARG A 16 -18.34 1.75 0.20
N GLY A 17 -17.53 2.08 1.21
CA GLY A 17 -17.99 2.43 2.56
C GLY A 17 -18.03 1.26 3.55
N ASP A 18 -17.49 0.10 3.19
CA ASP A 18 -17.30 -1.03 4.10
C ASP A 18 -16.15 -0.75 5.08
N GLU A 19 -16.51 -0.57 6.35
CA GLU A 19 -15.57 -0.30 7.43
C GLU A 19 -14.74 -1.52 7.82
N ALA A 20 -15.26 -2.75 7.62
CA ALA A 20 -14.53 -3.98 7.95
C ALA A 20 -13.27 -4.14 7.08
N ILE A 21 -13.35 -3.74 5.80
CA ILE A 21 -12.19 -3.70 4.89
C ILE A 21 -11.10 -2.75 5.40
N HIS A 22 -11.48 -1.63 6.01
CA HIS A 22 -10.53 -0.68 6.58
C HIS A 22 -9.93 -1.17 7.89
N GLU A 23 -10.74 -1.80 8.74
CA GLU A 23 -10.27 -2.39 9.98
C GLU A 23 -9.27 -3.52 9.72
N GLU A 24 -9.60 -4.42 8.78
CA GLU A 24 -8.70 -5.49 8.35
C GLU A 24 -7.39 -4.94 7.78
N ARG A 25 -7.46 -4.01 6.82
CA ARG A 25 -6.26 -3.37 6.25
C ARG A 25 -5.44 -2.63 7.32
N SER A 26 -6.10 -1.96 8.26
CA SER A 26 -5.43 -1.26 9.38
C SER A 26 -4.69 -2.24 10.28
N ARG A 27 -5.31 -3.39 10.56
CA ARG A 27 -4.69 -4.46 11.34
C ARG A 27 -3.49 -5.05 10.62
N GLU A 28 -3.61 -5.40 9.33
CA GLU A 28 -2.49 -5.91 8.52
C GLU A 28 -1.32 -4.93 8.48
N LEU A 29 -1.59 -3.63 8.31
CA LEU A 29 -0.55 -2.60 8.33
C LEU A 29 0.10 -2.44 9.71
N SER A 30 -0.66 -2.62 10.79
CA SER A 30 -0.15 -2.54 12.16
C SER A 30 0.76 -3.74 12.48
N GLU A 31 0.36 -4.94 12.07
CA GLU A 31 1.17 -6.16 12.19
C GLU A 31 2.45 -6.07 11.33
N ALA A 32 2.35 -5.54 10.11
CA ALA A 32 3.50 -5.33 9.25
C ALA A 32 4.46 -4.24 9.78
N ARG A 33 3.94 -3.23 10.49
CA ARG A 33 4.78 -2.24 11.20
C ARG A 33 5.52 -2.86 12.38
N ALA A 34 4.88 -3.77 13.12
CA ALA A 34 5.53 -4.50 14.21
C ALA A 34 6.69 -5.38 13.72
N THR A 35 6.68 -5.76 12.43
CA THR A 35 7.71 -6.58 11.77
C THR A 35 8.55 -5.77 10.78
N ALA A 36 8.55 -4.44 10.88
CA ALA A 36 9.21 -3.58 9.89
C ALA A 36 10.74 -3.76 9.81
N ASP A 37 11.37 -4.25 10.87
CA ASP A 37 12.81 -4.53 10.92
C ASP A 37 13.20 -5.83 10.19
N LEU A 38 12.22 -6.67 9.84
CA LEU A 38 12.48 -7.86 9.04
C LEU A 38 12.80 -7.47 7.60
N THR A 39 13.73 -8.21 7.00
CA THR A 39 14.02 -8.13 5.56
C THR A 39 13.39 -9.32 4.86
N VAL A 40 12.59 -9.04 3.83
CA VAL A 40 11.99 -10.02 2.91
C VAL A 40 12.39 -9.68 1.47
N GLU A 41 12.21 -10.61 0.55
CA GLU A 41 12.49 -10.39 -0.87
C GLU A 41 11.29 -9.78 -1.59
N CYS A 42 11.56 -8.84 -2.50
CA CYS A 42 10.52 -8.27 -3.34
C CYS A 42 10.06 -9.28 -4.41
N PRO A 43 8.75 -9.52 -4.58
CA PRO A 43 8.26 -10.49 -5.56
C PRO A 43 8.53 -10.09 -7.02
N GLU A 44 8.76 -8.81 -7.29
CA GLU A 44 8.98 -8.28 -8.65
C GLU A 44 10.45 -8.35 -9.08
N CYS A 45 11.38 -8.01 -8.19
CA CYS A 45 12.79 -7.81 -8.54
C CYS A 45 13.78 -8.59 -7.67
N GLY A 46 13.29 -9.37 -6.70
CA GLY A 46 14.11 -10.14 -5.75
C GLY A 46 14.93 -9.30 -4.77
N SER A 47 14.86 -7.97 -4.84
CA SER A 47 15.65 -7.10 -3.95
C SER A 47 15.12 -7.11 -2.52
N PRO A 48 15.98 -6.92 -1.51
CA PRO A 48 15.56 -6.85 -0.12
C PRO A 48 14.63 -5.66 0.12
N THR A 49 13.57 -5.90 0.89
CA THR A 49 12.54 -4.91 1.26
C THR A 49 11.92 -5.28 2.61
N THR A 50 11.03 -4.44 3.12
CA THR A 50 10.32 -4.69 4.39
C THR A 50 8.94 -5.31 4.15
N PRO A 51 8.42 -6.14 5.07
CA PRO A 51 7.03 -6.62 5.04
C PRO A 51 6.01 -5.49 4.88
N LEU A 52 6.25 -4.36 5.56
CA LEU A 52 5.42 -3.16 5.44
C LEU A 52 5.31 -2.65 3.99
N SER A 53 6.41 -2.68 3.23
CA SER A 53 6.37 -2.26 1.82
C SER A 53 5.54 -3.22 0.97
N ILE A 54 5.64 -4.52 1.24
CA ILE A 54 4.85 -5.55 0.55
C ILE A 54 3.35 -5.40 0.85
N VAL A 55 2.97 -5.29 2.12
CA VAL A 55 1.54 -5.10 2.48
C VAL A 55 1.00 -3.76 1.96
N SER A 56 1.83 -2.70 1.98
CA SER A 56 1.37 -1.36 1.55
C SER A 56 1.19 -1.23 0.05
N TRP A 57 2.09 -1.80 -0.76
CA TRP A 57 2.18 -1.54 -2.20
C TRP A 57 2.33 -2.79 -3.07
N GLY A 58 2.44 -3.98 -2.48
CA GLY A 58 2.71 -5.24 -3.19
C GLY A 58 4.16 -5.42 -3.65
N ASN A 59 5.03 -4.42 -3.49
CA ASN A 59 6.39 -4.42 -4.02
C ASN A 59 7.34 -3.51 -3.23
N CYS A 60 8.62 -3.52 -3.60
CA CYS A 60 9.62 -2.65 -3.01
C CYS A 60 9.49 -1.21 -3.52
N ARG A 61 10.06 -0.25 -2.78
CA ARG A 61 10.05 1.17 -3.14
C ARG A 61 10.61 1.46 -4.54
N ALA A 62 11.62 0.70 -4.98
CA ALA A 62 12.21 0.86 -6.31
C ALA A 62 11.21 0.48 -7.41
N CYS A 63 10.57 -0.70 -7.31
CA CYS A 63 9.52 -1.15 -8.22
C CYS A 63 8.34 -0.18 -8.24
N ARG A 64 7.89 0.31 -7.08
CA ARG A 64 6.86 1.34 -7.00
C ARG A 64 7.23 2.61 -7.78
N THR A 65 8.47 3.07 -7.62
CA THR A 65 8.97 4.26 -8.33
C THR A 65 9.00 4.04 -9.84
N ALA A 66 9.47 2.88 -10.28
CA ALA A 66 9.47 2.50 -11.70
C ALA A 66 8.03 2.46 -12.28
N HIS A 67 7.09 1.83 -11.56
CA HIS A 67 5.69 1.78 -11.96
C HIS A 67 5.05 3.18 -12.01
N SER A 68 5.32 4.04 -11.02
CA SER A 68 4.83 5.42 -11.02
C SER A 68 5.35 6.23 -12.20
N ARG A 69 6.62 6.08 -12.58
CA ARG A 69 7.20 6.76 -13.76
C ARG A 69 6.59 6.28 -15.07
N SER A 70 6.22 5.00 -15.15
CA SER A 70 5.55 4.41 -16.32
C SER A 70 4.11 4.89 -16.47
N THR A 71 3.36 4.96 -15.36
CA THR A 71 1.94 5.36 -15.35
C THR A 71 1.73 6.87 -15.38
N HIS A 72 2.63 7.64 -14.75
CA HIS A 72 2.56 9.09 -14.64
C HIS A 72 3.89 9.70 -15.09
N PRO A 73 4.23 9.64 -16.39
CA PRO A 73 5.46 10.21 -16.89
C PRO A 73 5.46 11.73 -16.63
N LEU A 74 6.58 12.25 -16.12
CA LEU A 74 6.76 13.70 -15.98
C LEU A 74 6.66 14.30 -17.39
N ARG A 75 5.58 15.04 -17.64
CA ARG A 75 5.42 15.82 -18.86
C ARG A 75 6.23 17.10 -18.68
N TRP A 76 7.26 17.26 -19.49
CA TRP A 76 8.01 18.50 -19.67
C TRP A 76 7.33 19.34 -20.75
#